data_AF-A0A317ZAF1-F1
#
_entry.id   AF-A0A317ZAF1-F1
#
_cell.length_a   1.000
_cell.length_b   1.000
_cell.length_c   1.000
_cell.angle_alpha   90.00
_cell.angle_beta   90.00
_cell.angle_gamma   90.00
#
_symmetry.space_group_name_H-M   'P 1'
#
loop_
_entity.id
_entity.type
_entity.pdbx_description
1 polymer ?
#
loop_
_entity_poly.entity_id
_entity_poly.type
_entity_poly.pdbx_seq_one_letter_code
_entity_poly.pdbx_strand_id
1 'polypeptide(L)'
;MITKINGNLFADMIIQGAQNLSNNADMVDALNVYPVPDGDTGTNMNLSMTSGREEVQAHLTAHIGNLGKAFSKGLLMGARGNSGVILSQIFRGFSKALEDKEEIDVKQFAESFEAGVKTAYKAVMKPVEGTILTVAKDAGAAAV
;
A
#
# COMPACT_ATOMS: atom_id res chain seq x y z
N MET A 1 -9.51 16.93 -15.37
CA MET A 1 -9.00 16.82 -13.99
C MET A 1 -9.75 15.69 -13.32
N ILE A 2 -9.08 14.71 -12.71
CA ILE A 2 -9.75 13.59 -12.03
C ILE A 2 -10.28 14.11 -10.70
N THR A 3 -11.58 13.95 -10.45
CA THR A 3 -12.25 14.42 -9.22
C THR A 3 -12.83 13.29 -8.37
N LYS A 4 -12.89 12.08 -8.92
CA LYS A 4 -13.40 10.87 -8.28
C LYS A 4 -12.53 9.67 -8.63
N ILE A 5 -12.41 8.74 -7.69
CA ILE A 5 -11.71 7.46 -7.86
C ILE A 5 -12.72 6.36 -7.57
N ASN A 6 -13.06 5.58 -8.59
CA ASN A 6 -13.83 4.35 -8.45
C ASN A 6 -12.88 3.13 -8.47
N GLY A 7 -13.44 1.92 -8.37
CA GLY A 7 -12.65 0.70 -8.38
C GLY A 7 -11.82 0.51 -9.65
N ASN A 8 -12.33 0.87 -10.84
CA ASN A 8 -11.55 0.69 -12.08
C ASN A 8 -10.28 1.55 -12.08
N LEU A 9 -10.41 2.85 -11.75
CA LEU A 9 -9.25 3.73 -11.67
C LEU A 9 -8.30 3.29 -10.54
N PHE A 10 -8.84 2.82 -9.41
CA PHE A 10 -8.01 2.32 -8.32
C PHE A 10 -7.26 1.03 -8.69
N ALA A 11 -7.86 0.14 -9.49
CA ALA A 11 -7.19 -1.04 -10.03
C ALA A 11 -5.98 -0.63 -10.89
N ASP A 12 -6.17 0.32 -11.80
CA ASP A 12 -5.10 0.84 -12.65
C ASP A 12 -3.97 1.46 -11.81
N MET A 13 -4.31 2.25 -10.79
CA MET A 13 -3.34 2.81 -9.84
C MET A 13 -2.52 1.72 -9.15
N ILE A 14 -3.16 0.64 -8.69
CA ILE A 14 -2.49 -0.49 -8.02
C ILE A 14 -1.58 -1.22 -9.00
N ILE A 15 -2.06 -1.53 -10.21
CA ILE A 15 -1.29 -2.24 -11.23
C ILE A 15 -0.05 -1.45 -11.62
N GLN A 16 -0.19 -0.15 -11.87
CA GLN A 16 0.93 0.72 -12.23
C GLN A 16 1.89 0.94 -11.06
N GLY A 17 1.37 1.09 -9.84
CA GLY A 17 2.20 1.19 -8.63
C GLY A 17 3.04 -0.08 -8.39
N ALA A 18 2.43 -1.26 -8.54
CA ALA A 18 3.12 -2.54 -8.44
C ALA A 18 4.18 -2.71 -9.54
N GLN A 19 3.88 -2.32 -10.79
CA GLN A 19 4.86 -2.36 -11.87
C GLN A 19 6.03 -1.41 -11.62
N ASN A 20 5.76 -0.20 -11.14
CA ASN A 20 6.80 0.77 -10.82
C ASN A 20 7.70 0.28 -9.69
N LEU A 21 7.13 -0.33 -8.64
CA LEU A 21 7.92 -0.94 -7.58
C LEU A 21 8.78 -2.10 -8.11
N SER A 22 8.21 -2.97 -8.96
CA SER A 22 8.95 -4.07 -9.58
C SER A 22 10.16 -3.58 -10.36
N ASN A 23 9.99 -2.53 -11.18
CA ASN A 23 11.07 -1.94 -11.96
C ASN A 23 12.19 -1.32 -11.12
N ASN A 24 11.91 -0.99 -9.86
CA ASN A 24 12.85 -0.32 -8.95
C ASN A 24 13.23 -1.18 -7.73
N ALA A 25 12.84 -2.46 -7.70
CA ALA A 25 13.08 -3.34 -6.55
C ALA A 25 14.58 -3.44 -6.22
N ASP A 26 15.42 -3.64 -7.23
CA ASP A 26 16.88 -3.71 -7.08
C ASP A 26 17.47 -2.39 -6.54
N MET A 27 16.92 -1.24 -6.95
CA MET A 27 17.33 0.06 -6.42
C MET A 27 16.97 0.15 -4.93
N VAL A 28 15.76 -0.27 -4.54
CA VAL A 28 15.32 -0.26 -3.14
C VAL A 28 16.18 -1.22 -2.30
N ASP A 29 16.52 -2.39 -2.84
CA ASP A 29 17.44 -3.35 -2.21
C ASP A 29 18.84 -2.73 -2.01
N ALA A 30 19.35 -1.98 -2.99
CA ALA A 30 20.63 -1.28 -2.88
C ALA A 30 20.62 -0.13 -1.83
N LEU A 31 19.46 0.46 -1.55
CA LEU A 31 19.28 1.48 -0.51
C LEU A 31 19.12 0.88 0.89
N ASN A 32 18.92 -0.44 1.01
CA ASN A 32 18.73 -1.13 2.28
C ASN A 32 20.05 -1.19 3.07
N VAL A 33 20.46 -0.05 3.63
CA VAL A 33 21.71 0.11 4.39
C VAL A 33 21.47 0.20 5.91
N TYR A 34 20.21 0.16 6.38
CA TYR A 34 19.83 0.28 7.79
C TYR A 34 18.49 -0.40 8.11
N PRO A 35 18.32 -1.07 9.26
CA PRO A 35 19.31 -1.41 10.28
C PRO A 35 20.11 -2.70 9.96
N VAL A 36 19.62 -3.52 9.02
CA VAL A 36 20.25 -4.76 8.58
C VAL A 36 20.37 -4.71 7.05
N PRO A 37 21.59 -4.67 6.50
CA PRO A 37 21.80 -4.61 5.06
C PRO A 37 21.75 -6.01 4.43
N ASP A 38 20.59 -6.66 4.53
CA ASP A 38 20.33 -7.96 3.91
C ASP A 38 19.92 -7.85 2.43
N GLY A 39 19.71 -6.62 1.94
CA GLY A 39 19.46 -6.34 0.52
C GLY A 39 18.16 -6.96 0.00
N ASP A 40 17.15 -7.13 0.86
CA ASP A 40 15.90 -7.80 0.49
C ASP A 40 14.64 -6.93 0.59
N THR A 41 14.77 -5.66 1.00
CA THR A 41 13.64 -4.76 1.25
C THR A 41 12.75 -4.56 0.03
N GLY A 42 13.35 -4.22 -1.11
CA GLY A 42 12.70 -4.05 -2.41
C GLY A 42 12.11 -5.36 -2.93
N THR A 43 12.87 -6.46 -2.85
CA THR A 43 12.38 -7.81 -3.19
C THR A 43 11.13 -8.19 -2.38
N ASN A 44 11.17 -8.03 -1.05
CA ASN A 44 10.07 -8.32 -0.13
C ASN A 44 8.83 -7.46 -0.41
N MET A 45 9.02 -6.16 -0.66
CA MET A 45 7.93 -5.26 -1.03
C MET A 45 7.34 -5.62 -2.39
N ASN A 46 8.16 -5.94 -3.39
CA ASN A 46 7.72 -6.31 -4.74
C ASN A 46 6.89 -7.60 -4.73
N LEU A 47 7.36 -8.64 -4.02
CA LEU A 47 6.61 -9.90 -3.87
C LEU A 47 5.25 -9.66 -3.20
N SER A 48 5.22 -8.82 -2.16
CA SER A 48 3.98 -8.47 -1.46
C SER A 48 3.00 -7.72 -2.38
N MET A 49 3.47 -6.67 -3.06
CA MET A 49 2.66 -5.89 -4.01
C MET A 49 2.20 -6.70 -5.21
N THR A 50 3.03 -7.62 -5.71
CA THR A 50 2.67 -8.54 -6.79
C THR A 50 1.48 -9.40 -6.41
N SER A 51 1.49 -9.97 -5.19
CA SER A 51 0.34 -10.74 -4.69
C SER A 51 -0.92 -9.87 -4.53
N GLY A 52 -0.78 -8.64 -4.04
CA GLY A 52 -1.89 -7.68 -3.98
C GLY A 52 -2.46 -7.35 -5.36
N ARG A 53 -1.60 -7.10 -6.36
CA ARG A 53 -1.98 -6.83 -7.75
C ARG A 53 -2.72 -8.01 -8.37
N GLU A 54 -2.22 -9.23 -8.18
CA GLU A 54 -2.86 -10.45 -8.71
C GLU A 54 -4.26 -10.66 -8.12
N GLU A 55 -4.44 -10.45 -6.81
CA GLU A 55 -5.75 -10.53 -6.16
C GLU A 55 -6.72 -9.46 -6.70
N VAL A 56 -6.23 -8.25 -6.98
CA VAL A 56 -7.01 -7.17 -7.64
C VAL A 56 -7.42 -7.55 -9.05
N GLN A 57 -6.49 -8.09 -9.85
CA GLN A 57 -6.77 -8.51 -11.24
C GLN A 57 -7.79 -9.66 -11.30
N ALA A 58 -7.77 -10.56 -10.32
CA ALA A 58 -8.75 -11.65 -10.22
C ALA A 58 -10.16 -11.18 -9.77
N HIS A 59 -10.27 -10.00 -9.16
CA HIS A 59 -11.51 -9.50 -8.54
C HIS A 59 -11.85 -8.06 -8.97
N LEU A 60 -11.67 -7.75 -10.26
CA LEU A 60 -11.97 -6.42 -10.80
C LEU A 60 -13.44 -6.03 -10.56
N THR A 61 -13.64 -4.81 -10.09
CA THR A 61 -14.96 -4.25 -9.82
C THR A 61 -14.89 -2.73 -9.81
N ALA A 62 -15.99 -2.08 -10.22
CA ALA A 62 -16.09 -0.62 -10.16
C ALA A 62 -16.28 -0.08 -8.73
N HIS A 63 -16.59 -0.93 -7.75
CA HIS A 63 -16.78 -0.54 -6.35
C HIS A 63 -15.44 -0.50 -5.61
N ILE A 64 -14.95 0.70 -5.26
CA ILE A 64 -13.61 0.87 -4.68
C ILE A 64 -13.43 0.12 -3.36
N GLY A 65 -14.45 0.06 -2.50
CA GLY A 65 -14.39 -0.72 -1.25
C GLY A 65 -14.16 -2.22 -1.44
N ASN A 66 -14.88 -2.85 -2.38
CA ASN A 66 -14.70 -4.26 -2.72
C ASN A 66 -13.31 -4.53 -3.31
N LEU A 67 -12.82 -3.64 -4.16
CA LEU A 67 -11.48 -3.77 -4.72
C LEU A 67 -10.39 -3.56 -3.65
N GLY A 68 -10.57 -2.60 -2.75
CA GLY A 68 -9.69 -2.36 -1.62
C GLY A 68 -9.60 -3.56 -0.68
N LYS A 69 -10.72 -4.26 -0.45
CA LYS A 69 -10.74 -5.53 0.30
C LYS A 69 -9.91 -6.61 -0.38
N ALA A 70 -10.08 -6.80 -1.68
CA ALA A 70 -9.28 -7.75 -2.47
C ALA A 70 -7.79 -7.39 -2.36
N PHE A 71 -7.43 -6.13 -2.61
CA PHE A 71 -6.05 -5.69 -2.52
C PHE A 71 -5.41 -5.92 -1.14
N SER A 72 -6.13 -5.53 -0.07
CA SER A 72 -5.64 -5.72 1.31
C SER A 72 -5.48 -7.20 1.66
N LYS A 73 -6.37 -8.06 1.18
CA LYS A 73 -6.28 -9.52 1.38
C LYS A 73 -5.06 -10.09 0.66
N GLY A 74 -4.86 -9.74 -0.61
CA GLY A 74 -3.71 -10.17 -1.41
C GLY A 74 -2.39 -9.75 -0.76
N LEU A 75 -2.28 -8.49 -0.35
CA LEU A 75 -1.10 -8.00 0.38
C LEU A 75 -0.83 -8.77 1.68
N LEU A 76 -1.87 -9.04 2.47
CA LEU A 76 -1.71 -9.74 3.75
C LEU A 76 -1.27 -11.20 3.57
N MET A 77 -1.85 -11.91 2.59
CA MET A 77 -1.49 -13.31 2.30
C MET A 77 -0.13 -13.42 1.61
N GLY A 78 0.22 -12.43 0.80
CA GLY A 78 1.47 -12.36 0.05
C GLY A 78 2.62 -11.67 0.79
N ALA A 79 2.41 -11.15 2.00
CA ALA A 79 3.41 -10.38 2.72
C ALA A 79 4.72 -11.18 2.90
N ARG A 80 5.85 -10.54 2.60
CA ARG A 80 7.20 -11.09 2.78
C ARG A 80 8.08 -10.13 3.57
N GLY A 81 8.85 -10.68 4.50
CA GLY A 81 9.75 -9.91 5.37
C GLY A 81 9.03 -8.83 6.20
N ASN A 82 9.81 -8.00 6.86
CA ASN A 82 9.26 -6.91 7.68
C ASN A 82 8.67 -5.79 6.80
N SER A 83 9.33 -5.45 5.69
CA SER A 83 8.89 -4.38 4.79
C SER A 83 7.55 -4.71 4.12
N GLY A 84 7.35 -5.94 3.65
CA GLY A 84 6.09 -6.42 3.09
C GLY A 84 4.97 -6.48 4.12
N VAL A 85 5.26 -6.92 5.35
CA VAL A 85 4.27 -6.90 6.45
C VAL A 85 3.85 -5.47 6.76
N ILE A 86 4.78 -4.52 6.92
CA ILE A 86 4.43 -3.12 7.20
C ILE A 86 3.60 -2.52 6.06
N LEU A 87 4.01 -2.77 4.81
CA LEU A 87 3.27 -2.33 3.62
C LEU A 87 1.84 -2.87 3.60
N SER A 88 1.64 -4.14 3.95
CA SER A 88 0.31 -4.75 4.07
C SER A 88 -0.55 -4.05 5.13
N GLN A 89 0.04 -3.57 6.23
CA GLN A 89 -0.70 -2.86 7.29
C GLN A 89 -1.08 -1.44 6.88
N ILE A 90 -0.23 -0.75 6.12
CA ILE A 90 -0.56 0.55 5.53
C ILE A 90 -1.81 0.40 4.67
N PHE A 91 -1.78 -0.51 3.70
CA PHE A 91 -2.91 -0.69 2.80
C PHE A 91 -4.13 -1.35 3.46
N ARG A 92 -3.95 -2.14 4.53
CA ARG A 92 -5.08 -2.62 5.34
C ARG A 92 -5.85 -1.45 5.97
N GLY A 93 -5.14 -0.48 6.55
CA GLY A 93 -5.77 0.72 7.09
C GLY A 93 -6.42 1.58 6.00
N PHE A 94 -5.73 1.74 4.87
CA PHE A 94 -6.25 2.45 3.70
C PHE A 94 -7.55 1.82 3.19
N SER A 95 -7.54 0.52 2.87
CA SER A 95 -8.69 -0.20 2.34
C SER A 95 -9.86 -0.27 3.32
N LYS A 96 -9.59 -0.25 4.63
CA LYS A 96 -10.66 -0.21 5.65
C LYS A 96 -11.46 1.09 5.59
N ALA A 97 -10.83 2.22 5.25
CA ALA A 97 -11.53 3.50 5.08
C ALA A 97 -12.42 3.53 3.81
N LEU A 98 -12.18 2.63 2.86
CA LEU A 98 -12.92 2.52 1.59
C LEU A 98 -14.09 1.54 1.65
N GLU A 99 -14.17 0.68 2.67
CA GLU A 99 -14.95 -0.56 2.66
C GLU A 99 -16.40 -0.42 2.18
N ASP A 100 -17.09 0.66 2.58
CA ASP A 100 -18.49 0.93 2.26
C ASP A 100 -18.66 2.01 1.16
N LYS A 101 -17.62 2.28 0.37
CA LYS A 101 -17.61 3.30 -0.68
C LYS A 101 -17.61 2.66 -2.06
N GLU A 102 -18.53 3.10 -2.92
CA GLU A 102 -18.52 2.76 -4.35
C GLU A 102 -17.42 3.53 -5.10
N GLU A 103 -17.27 4.81 -4.76
CA GLU A 103 -16.22 5.72 -5.23
C GLU A 103 -15.86 6.71 -4.12
N ILE A 104 -14.72 7.40 -4.29
CA ILE A 104 -14.24 8.42 -3.35
C ILE A 104 -13.83 9.71 -4.06
N ASP A 105 -13.91 10.84 -3.35
CA ASP A 105 -13.24 12.07 -3.76
C ASP A 105 -11.83 12.22 -3.16
N VAL A 106 -11.19 13.35 -3.46
CA VAL A 106 -9.82 13.68 -3.01
C VAL A 106 -9.72 13.71 -1.49
N LYS A 107 -10.74 14.23 -0.79
CA LYS A 107 -10.72 14.31 0.68
C LYS A 107 -10.76 12.92 1.30
N GLN A 108 -11.66 12.07 0.80
CA GLN A 108 -11.77 10.68 1.24
C GLN A 108 -10.52 9.85 0.90
N PHE A 109 -9.84 10.17 -0.21
CA PHE A 109 -8.56 9.58 -0.55
C PHE A 109 -7.47 9.95 0.46
N ALA A 110 -7.39 11.23 0.85
CA ALA A 110 -6.46 11.71 1.89
C ALA A 110 -6.74 11.08 3.26
N GLU A 111 -8.01 11.01 3.67
CA GLU A 111 -8.44 10.33 4.90
C GLU A 111 -8.03 8.85 4.91
N SER A 112 -8.06 8.19 3.74
CA SER A 112 -7.62 6.79 3.60
C SER A 112 -6.11 6.63 3.78
N PHE A 113 -5.29 7.59 3.31
CA PHE A 113 -3.86 7.60 3.62
C PHE A 113 -3.59 7.71 5.11
N GLU A 114 -4.26 8.65 5.78
CA GLU A 114 -4.10 8.85 7.23
C GLU A 114 -4.51 7.59 8.02
N ALA A 115 -5.60 6.92 7.61
CA ALA A 115 -6.02 5.63 8.18
C ALA A 115 -4.97 4.52 7.99
N GLY A 116 -4.33 4.48 6.83
CA GLY A 116 -3.22 3.57 6.53
C GLY A 116 -2.03 3.78 7.45
N VAL A 117 -1.58 5.01 7.59
CA VAL A 117 -0.48 5.39 8.50
C VAL A 117 -0.80 4.98 9.93
N LYS A 118 -1.98 5.38 10.45
CA LYS A 118 -2.43 5.04 11.81
C LYS A 118 -2.43 3.53 12.05
N THR A 119 -2.84 2.74 11.06
CA THR A 119 -2.89 1.28 11.17
C THR A 119 -1.49 0.68 11.19
N ALA A 120 -0.59 1.13 10.33
CA ALA A 120 0.78 0.63 10.28
C ALA A 120 1.55 0.93 11.57
N TYR A 121 1.46 2.16 12.10
CA TYR A 121 2.11 2.53 13.36
C TYR A 121 1.60 1.71 14.55
N LYS A 122 0.31 1.35 14.57
CA LYS A 122 -0.27 0.49 15.62
C LYS A 122 0.15 -0.98 15.50
N ALA A 123 0.42 -1.45 14.29
CA ALA A 123 0.77 -2.84 14.03
C ALA A 123 2.25 -3.15 14.30
N VAL A 124 3.12 -2.12 14.31
CA VAL A 124 4.55 -2.27 14.57
C VAL A 124 4.83 -2.06 16.06
N MET A 125 5.43 -3.06 16.72
CA MET A 125 5.69 -3.03 18.17
C MET A 125 6.59 -1.88 18.61
N LYS A 126 7.59 -1.51 17.78
CA LYS A 126 8.50 -0.40 18.00
C LYS A 126 8.70 0.35 16.67
N PRO A 127 7.81 1.29 16.31
CA PRO A 127 7.94 2.03 15.06
C PRO A 127 9.19 2.93 15.11
N VAL A 128 9.94 2.96 14.01
CA VAL A 128 11.19 3.73 13.87
C VAL A 128 11.05 4.69 12.70
N GLU A 129 11.38 5.95 12.94
CA GLU A 129 11.46 6.98 11.90
C GLU A 129 12.74 6.78 11.05
N GLY A 130 12.71 7.21 9.80
CA GLY A 130 13.71 6.85 8.79
C GLY A 130 13.38 5.52 8.08
N THR A 131 12.15 5.02 8.19
CA THR A 131 11.66 3.83 7.49
C THR A 131 10.49 4.18 6.57
N ILE A 132 9.90 3.18 5.91
CA ILE A 132 8.66 3.34 5.13
C ILE A 132 7.53 4.02 5.93
N LEU A 133 7.53 3.89 7.26
CA LEU A 133 6.55 4.57 8.13
C LEU A 133 6.67 6.09 8.04
N THR A 134 7.88 6.63 7.96
CA THR A 134 8.12 8.08 7.81
C THR A 134 7.58 8.56 6.48
N VAL A 135 7.90 7.85 5.39
CA VAL A 135 7.40 8.19 4.04
C VAL A 135 5.88 8.17 4.01
N ALA A 136 5.25 7.13 4.59
CA ALA A 136 3.80 7.02 4.65
C ALA A 136 3.18 8.16 5.46
N LYS A 137 3.76 8.49 6.62
CA LYS A 137 3.30 9.58 7.50
C LYS A 137 3.38 10.93 6.79
N ASP A 138 4.51 11.24 6.16
CA ASP A 138 4.73 12.53 5.52
C ASP A 138 3.87 12.67 4.25
N ALA A 139 3.70 11.57 3.48
CA ALA A 139 2.77 11.53 2.36
C ALA A 139 1.32 11.72 2.81
N GLY A 140 0.91 11.07 3.91
CA GLY A 140 -0.42 11.24 4.48
C GLY A 140 -0.67 12.66 4.99
N ALA A 141 0.31 13.29 5.62
CA ALA A 141 0.23 14.67 6.08
C ALA A 141 0.13 15.67 4.91
N ALA A 142 0.80 15.40 3.79
CA ALA A 142 0.74 16.25 2.58
C ALA A 142 -0.54 16.06 1.76
N ALA A 143 -1.30 14.98 1.98
CA ALA A 143 -2.53 14.69 1.25
C ALA A 143 -3.75 15.46 1.78
N VAL A 144 -3.69 15.93 3.03
CA VAL A 144 -4.78 16.62 3.77
C VAL A 144 -4.61 18.13 3.67
#